data_AF-A0A9P8ESG9-F1
#
_entry.id   AF-A0A9P8ESG9-F1
#
_cell.length_a   1.000
_cell.length_b   1.000
_cell.length_c   1.000
_cell.angle_alpha   90.00
_cell.angle_beta   90.00
_cell.angle_gamma   90.00
#
_symmetry.space_group_name_H-M   'P 1'
#
loop_
_entity.id
_entity.type
_entity.pdbx_description
1 polymer ?
#
loop_
_entity_poly.entity_id
_entity_poly.type
_entity_poly.pdbx_seq_one_letter_code
_entity_poly.pdbx_strand_id
1 'polypeptide(L)'
;MTSIDDLFKKPLLPNGGTKRKFDGQDAETAYKSAKLDVEDAPEDDDMEAGPELPPDEDEDEEGRFFGSGTNQHTNAALDFVDRADDGADIKTEKMDQAWVRRLGLSFERKINKNSELRAKYESDPSRFVASEADLDAEIKSLSILSEHPELYKDFAKIGCAASLVSLLSHENTDIAIDAIEIISELLDDDVQAEQEQWDALVSAMLEADLIDLLLANLDRLDETLEADRSGVYHSLSVLEALSSNSTIADKIAQDPILEYLLTRISRSEKSVSQNKQYAAEVLQVLSQASTSVRDRLISLDAIDKLLQLLSAYRKRDPERDSTEQEYAEDLFDTLTILSAPFPGKTAFLEAEGTELMLLMLKEAKFSKPRALKVLDHALSGSSGQPVAEKFVDAAGLKPLFSTFMKKNLEAADTEHVLGIFSALLRLLPGESSHRIRLLAKFVEKEYEKLDKLVKLRHEYAAKASVTDDIDAGAALYCLNTLDVILAWLVAEDAGARKRIIAGLADRDEGLETLKKSLQEQLEDVDIEEEGNVAEMLTALIECL
;
A
#
# COMPACT_ATOMS: atom_id res chain seq x y z
N MET A 1 -17.65 32.17 34.02
CA MET A 1 -16.77 30.97 33.98
C MET A 1 -17.07 30.26 32.68
N THR A 2 -16.13 30.31 31.77
CA THR A 2 -16.23 29.77 30.41
C THR A 2 -14.92 29.02 30.14
N SER A 3 -15.05 27.82 29.59
CA SER A 3 -14.05 26.72 29.56
C SER A 3 -12.91 26.96 28.57
N ILE A 4 -11.78 26.29 28.83
CA ILE A 4 -10.44 26.51 28.26
C ILE A 4 -10.25 26.01 26.81
N ASP A 5 -11.24 25.33 26.24
CA ASP A 5 -11.13 24.71 24.90
C ASP A 5 -11.36 25.68 23.72
N ASP A 6 -11.73 26.93 23.98
CA ASP A 6 -11.94 27.95 22.93
C ASP A 6 -10.63 28.65 22.47
N LEU A 7 -9.47 28.22 22.94
CA LEU A 7 -8.18 28.90 22.68
C LEU A 7 -7.38 28.41 21.47
N PHE A 8 -7.82 27.35 20.76
CA PHE A 8 -7.03 26.81 19.64
C PHE A 8 -7.85 26.49 18.37
N LYS A 9 -8.34 27.55 17.71
CA LYS A 9 -8.57 27.54 16.24
C LYS A 9 -7.89 28.76 15.55
N LYS A 10 -7.11 28.41 14.51
CA LYS A 10 -6.12 29.14 13.67
C LYS A 10 -6.59 30.41 12.95
N PRO A 11 -5.66 31.15 12.27
CA PRO A 11 -5.84 31.39 10.82
C PRO A 11 -4.58 31.49 9.90
N LEU A 12 -4.61 30.74 8.78
CA LEU A 12 -4.32 31.02 7.33
C LEU A 12 -3.12 31.89 6.78
N LEU A 13 -2.13 31.20 6.14
CA LEU A 13 -1.51 31.28 4.75
C LEU A 13 -0.84 32.59 4.16
N PRO A 14 0.22 32.55 3.27
CA PRO A 14 0.25 31.88 1.93
C PRO A 14 1.59 31.33 1.32
N ASN A 15 1.45 30.69 0.14
CA ASN A 15 2.36 29.95 -0.79
C ASN A 15 3.80 30.45 -1.10
N GLY A 16 4.73 29.49 -1.35
CA GLY A 16 5.79 29.60 -2.38
C GLY A 16 7.12 28.86 -2.15
N GLY A 17 7.39 27.81 -2.96
CA GLY A 17 8.71 27.53 -3.58
C GLY A 17 9.89 26.94 -2.77
N THR A 18 10.53 25.93 -3.38
CA THR A 18 11.91 25.42 -3.20
C THR A 18 12.26 24.56 -1.97
N LYS A 19 12.32 23.24 -2.18
CA LYS A 19 13.09 22.28 -1.38
C LYS A 19 14.58 22.67 -1.40
N ARG A 20 15.19 22.92 -0.23
CA ARG A 20 16.64 22.81 -0.02
C ARG A 20 16.88 21.76 1.07
N LYS A 21 17.77 20.81 0.76
CA LYS A 21 18.30 19.78 1.66
C LYS A 21 18.76 20.42 2.98
N PHE A 22 18.36 19.83 4.10
CA PHE A 22 18.99 20.10 5.39
C PHE A 22 19.92 18.92 5.69
N ASP A 23 21.20 19.24 5.80
CA ASP A 23 22.30 18.32 6.12
C ASP A 23 22.43 18.27 7.65
N GLY A 24 22.56 17.07 8.22
CA GLY A 24 22.61 16.87 9.67
C GLY A 24 23.83 17.55 10.28
N GLN A 25 23.62 18.38 11.31
CA GLN A 25 24.71 18.88 12.15
C GLN A 25 24.67 18.22 13.53
N ASP A 26 25.80 17.59 13.80
CA ASP A 26 26.16 16.75 14.94
C ASP A 26 26.23 17.55 16.24
N ALA A 27 25.49 17.10 17.26
CA ALA A 27 25.27 17.79 18.53
C ALA A 27 26.56 17.97 19.37
N GLU A 28 27.64 17.26 19.05
CA GLU A 28 28.92 17.40 19.75
C GLU A 28 29.77 18.62 19.32
N THR A 29 29.49 19.24 18.18
CA THR A 29 30.26 20.42 17.72
C THR A 29 29.81 21.74 18.35
N ALA A 30 28.62 21.80 18.95
CA ALA A 30 28.07 23.00 19.59
C ALA A 30 28.60 23.24 21.02
N TYR A 31 29.23 22.23 21.66
CA TYR A 31 29.64 22.33 23.06
C TYR A 31 31.10 22.82 23.26
N LYS A 32 31.87 23.01 22.19
CA LYS A 32 33.32 23.35 22.26
C LYS A 32 33.71 24.71 21.68
N SER A 33 32.78 25.53 21.19
CA SER A 33 33.09 26.82 20.53
C SER A 33 32.83 28.08 21.38
N ALA A 34 32.54 27.95 22.67
CA ALA A 34 32.42 29.10 23.58
C ALA A 34 33.72 29.35 24.38
N LYS A 35 34.82 29.64 23.68
CA LYS A 35 36.02 30.29 24.25
C LYS A 35 36.80 30.97 23.12
N LEU A 36 36.66 32.29 23.00
CA LEU A 36 37.57 33.15 22.26
C LEU A 36 37.91 34.37 23.13
N ASP A 37 39.20 34.42 23.46
CA ASP A 37 40.16 35.54 23.41
C ASP A 37 39.83 36.92 24.01
N VAL A 38 40.83 37.39 24.76
CA VAL A 38 40.94 38.61 25.57
C VAL A 38 41.59 39.72 24.73
N GLU A 39 41.11 40.97 24.84
CA GLU A 39 41.88 42.22 25.07
C GLU A 39 41.08 43.48 24.65
N ASP A 40 40.70 44.32 25.63
CA ASP A 40 40.94 45.77 25.70
C ASP A 40 40.16 46.40 26.88
N ALA A 41 40.84 47.19 27.71
CA ALA A 41 40.30 47.97 28.83
C ALA A 41 40.25 49.48 28.45
N PRO A 42 39.38 50.35 29.03
CA PRO A 42 39.67 50.95 30.36
C PRO A 42 38.45 51.33 31.26
N GLU A 43 38.74 51.55 32.56
CA GLU A 43 38.18 52.45 33.63
C GLU A 43 36.75 53.05 33.44
N ASP A 44 35.79 53.06 34.38
CA ASP A 44 35.84 53.36 35.83
C ASP A 44 34.46 53.08 36.53
N ASP A 45 34.53 52.84 37.84
CA ASP A 45 33.59 53.02 38.99
C ASP A 45 32.23 52.27 39.22
N ASP A 46 32.21 51.64 40.42
CA ASP A 46 31.12 51.35 41.37
C ASP A 46 30.07 50.25 41.11
N MET A 47 30.28 49.05 41.70
CA MET A 47 29.41 48.50 42.77
C MET A 47 29.88 47.13 43.35
N GLU A 48 30.21 47.15 44.65
CA GLU A 48 29.95 46.14 45.69
C GLU A 48 30.56 44.71 45.57
N ALA A 49 31.76 44.54 46.14
CA ALA A 49 32.35 43.23 46.47
C ALA A 49 32.13 42.89 47.96
N GLY A 50 31.59 41.69 48.23
CA GLY A 50 31.29 41.16 49.57
C GLY A 50 32.51 40.86 50.46
N PRO A 51 32.29 40.57 51.75
CA PRO A 51 33.21 40.94 52.85
C PRO A 51 34.36 39.95 53.11
N GLU A 52 35.41 40.47 53.77
CA GLU A 52 36.64 39.77 54.19
C GLU A 52 36.41 38.66 55.25
N LEU A 53 37.32 37.67 55.25
CA LEU A 53 37.37 36.55 56.20
C LEU A 53 37.91 36.97 57.58
N PRO A 54 37.28 36.56 58.70
CA PRO A 54 37.78 36.83 60.04
C PRO A 54 38.87 35.82 60.49
N PRO A 55 39.71 36.20 61.47
CA PRO A 55 40.94 35.49 61.82
C PRO A 55 40.71 34.28 62.74
N ASP A 56 41.69 33.38 62.71
CA ASP A 56 41.78 32.19 63.56
C ASP A 56 42.17 32.55 65.00
N GLU A 57 41.37 32.15 65.99
CA GLU A 57 41.83 31.54 67.27
C GLU A 57 40.64 31.15 68.18
N ASP A 58 40.78 29.92 68.69
CA ASP A 58 40.41 29.34 69.99
C ASP A 58 38.94 29.11 70.42
N GLU A 59 38.66 27.80 70.53
CA GLU A 59 38.05 27.09 71.67
C GLU A 59 37.01 27.87 72.50
N ASP A 60 35.73 27.62 72.26
CA ASP A 60 34.98 26.61 73.00
C ASP A 60 33.49 26.65 72.68
N GLU A 61 32.88 25.48 72.81
CA GLU A 61 31.45 25.22 73.04
C GLU A 61 30.45 25.92 72.09
N GLU A 62 29.91 25.11 71.17
CA GLU A 62 28.84 25.38 70.20
C GLU A 62 29.27 25.88 68.80
N GLY A 63 29.65 24.92 67.95
CA GLY A 63 29.78 25.05 66.49
C GLY A 63 30.54 23.84 65.95
N ARG A 64 30.30 23.27 64.76
CA ARG A 64 30.07 23.94 63.49
C ARG A 64 29.27 23.05 62.54
N PHE A 65 28.32 23.69 61.89
CA PHE A 65 27.42 23.24 60.83
C PHE A 65 28.17 22.94 59.51
N PHE A 66 29.14 22.02 59.50
CA PHE A 66 29.80 21.50 58.29
C PHE A 66 30.23 20.03 58.47
N GLY A 67 29.34 19.20 59.04
CA GLY A 67 29.48 17.75 59.08
C GLY A 67 28.47 17.10 58.16
N SER A 68 28.95 16.42 57.10
CA SER A 68 28.25 15.48 56.22
C SER A 68 26.72 15.66 56.10
N GLY A 69 26.29 16.45 55.12
CA GLY A 69 24.88 16.60 54.76
C GLY A 69 24.25 15.39 54.06
N THR A 70 24.68 14.17 54.36
CA THR A 70 23.98 12.94 53.95
C THR A 70 23.30 12.33 55.15
N ASN A 71 21.96 12.39 55.16
CA ASN A 71 21.16 11.65 56.11
C ASN A 71 21.40 10.15 55.90
N GLN A 72 21.16 9.32 56.92
CA GLN A 72 21.30 7.85 56.81
C GLN A 72 20.56 7.26 55.59
N HIS A 73 19.46 7.89 55.19
CA HIS A 73 18.71 7.55 53.98
C HIS A 73 19.40 7.95 52.67
N THR A 74 20.14 9.07 52.66
CA THR A 74 20.92 9.52 51.50
C THR A 74 22.17 8.66 51.32
N ASN A 75 22.82 8.27 52.41
CA ASN A 75 23.90 7.27 52.36
C ASN A 75 23.35 5.90 51.96
N ALA A 76 22.17 5.47 52.43
CA ALA A 76 21.55 4.22 51.98
C ALA A 76 21.11 4.27 50.51
N ALA A 77 20.73 5.45 49.98
CA ALA A 77 20.40 5.64 48.57
C ALA A 77 21.67 5.64 47.69
N LEU A 78 22.74 6.30 48.13
CA LEU A 78 24.04 6.25 47.46
C LEU A 78 24.65 4.84 47.51
N ASP A 79 24.55 4.14 48.63
CA ASP A 79 24.98 2.75 48.82
C ASP A 79 24.05 1.73 48.12
N PHE A 80 22.89 2.17 47.61
CA PHE A 80 22.01 1.39 46.72
C PHE A 80 22.38 1.62 45.25
N VAL A 81 22.68 2.87 44.87
CA VAL A 81 23.17 3.22 43.53
C VAL A 81 24.56 2.63 43.32
N ASP A 82 25.48 2.75 44.29
CA ASP A 82 26.80 2.13 44.26
C ASP A 82 26.72 0.60 44.35
N ARG A 83 25.73 0.00 45.03
CA ARG A 83 25.49 -1.47 44.94
C ARG A 83 24.89 -1.92 43.61
N ALA A 84 24.19 -1.04 42.90
CA ALA A 84 23.71 -1.28 41.55
C ALA A 84 24.83 -1.07 40.51
N ASP A 85 25.85 -0.26 40.83
CA ASP A 85 27.03 0.03 40.01
C ASP A 85 28.27 -0.82 40.40
N ASP A 86 28.23 -1.51 41.54
CA ASP A 86 29.20 -2.51 42.02
C ASP A 86 29.05 -3.81 41.23
N GLY A 87 29.22 -3.74 39.91
CA GLY A 87 29.69 -4.86 39.09
C GLY A 87 28.94 -6.19 39.26
N ALA A 88 27.67 -6.16 39.66
CA ALA A 88 26.76 -7.25 39.40
C ALA A 88 26.45 -7.17 37.91
N ASP A 89 27.45 -7.57 37.11
CA ASP A 89 27.38 -8.06 35.74
C ASP A 89 25.90 -8.06 35.29
N ILE A 90 25.37 -6.90 34.87
CA ILE A 90 24.17 -6.85 34.05
C ILE A 90 24.72 -7.38 32.73
N LYS A 91 24.91 -8.70 32.70
CA LYS A 91 25.19 -9.44 31.49
C LYS A 91 23.96 -9.16 30.67
N THR A 92 24.07 -8.18 29.79
CA THR A 92 23.19 -8.06 28.64
C THR A 92 23.11 -9.47 28.09
N GLU A 93 21.93 -10.08 28.25
CA GLU A 93 21.76 -11.48 27.92
C GLU A 93 22.05 -11.61 26.43
N LYS A 94 23.12 -12.34 26.10
CA LYS A 94 23.49 -12.49 24.70
C LYS A 94 22.41 -13.34 24.03
N MET A 95 21.67 -12.72 23.12
CA MET A 95 20.64 -13.38 22.32
C MET A 95 21.32 -14.19 21.23
N ASP A 96 21.66 -15.43 21.57
CA ASP A 96 22.31 -16.40 20.69
C ASP A 96 21.51 -17.71 20.59
N GLN A 97 22.03 -18.70 19.87
CA GLN A 97 21.36 -20.01 19.73
C GLN A 97 21.06 -20.70 21.06
N ALA A 98 21.89 -20.50 22.10
CA ALA A 98 21.65 -21.09 23.40
C ALA A 98 20.52 -20.35 24.14
N TRP A 99 20.39 -19.05 23.91
CA TRP A 99 19.25 -18.26 24.37
C TRP A 99 17.94 -18.72 23.71
N VAL A 100 17.88 -18.86 22.38
CA VAL A 100 16.66 -19.33 21.67
C VAL A 100 16.23 -20.71 22.15
N ARG A 101 17.19 -21.62 22.38
CA ARG A 101 16.88 -22.95 22.92
C ARG A 101 16.30 -22.88 24.33
N ARG A 102 16.77 -21.97 25.18
CA ARG A 102 16.23 -21.78 26.53
C ARG A 102 14.82 -21.17 26.47
N LEU A 103 14.62 -20.17 25.62
CA LEU A 103 13.32 -19.56 25.34
C LEU A 103 12.32 -20.62 24.84
N GLY A 104 12.67 -21.35 23.78
CA GLY A 104 11.84 -22.42 23.24
C GLY A 104 11.51 -23.51 24.26
N LEU A 105 12.48 -23.96 25.06
CA LEU A 105 12.21 -24.92 26.13
C LEU A 105 11.31 -24.38 27.24
N SER A 106 11.33 -23.08 27.50
CA SER A 106 10.42 -22.42 28.45
C SER A 106 9.01 -22.36 27.87
N PHE A 107 8.89 -21.88 26.65
CA PHE A 107 7.66 -21.85 25.86
C PHE A 107 6.95 -23.20 25.80
N GLU A 108 7.65 -24.25 25.36
CA GLU A 108 7.11 -25.61 25.32
C GLU A 108 6.65 -26.11 26.70
N ARG A 109 7.36 -25.76 27.76
CA ARG A 109 6.96 -26.14 29.13
C ARG A 109 5.66 -25.44 29.54
N LYS A 110 5.47 -24.18 29.17
CA LYS A 110 4.24 -23.42 29.46
C LYS A 110 3.05 -23.96 28.68
N ILE A 111 3.21 -24.26 27.38
CA ILE A 111 2.18 -24.90 26.55
C ILE A 111 1.74 -26.23 27.19
N ASN A 112 2.70 -27.12 27.44
CA ASN A 112 2.41 -28.44 28.00
C ASN A 112 1.75 -28.34 29.39
N LYS A 113 2.20 -27.38 30.21
CA LYS A 113 1.62 -27.20 31.54
C LYS A 113 0.18 -26.72 31.49
N ASN A 114 -0.11 -25.78 30.59
CA ASN A 114 -1.45 -25.29 30.36
C ASN A 114 -2.37 -26.42 29.88
N SER A 115 -1.97 -27.12 28.81
CA SER A 115 -2.73 -28.24 28.25
C SER A 115 -3.00 -29.36 29.27
N GLU A 116 -2.01 -29.71 30.11
CA GLU A 116 -2.19 -30.68 31.19
C GLU A 116 -3.24 -30.22 32.21
N LEU A 117 -3.18 -28.96 32.64
CA LEU A 117 -4.12 -28.42 33.63
C LEU A 117 -5.53 -28.27 33.06
N ARG A 118 -5.67 -27.86 31.79
CA ARG A 118 -6.96 -27.82 31.08
C ARG A 118 -7.58 -29.21 30.96
N ALA A 119 -6.80 -30.20 30.52
CA ALA A 119 -7.28 -31.58 30.42
C ALA A 119 -7.67 -32.17 31.79
N LYS A 120 -6.97 -31.78 32.86
CA LYS A 120 -7.25 -32.26 34.22
C LYS A 120 -8.44 -31.57 34.89
N TYR A 121 -8.67 -30.30 34.58
CA TYR A 121 -9.66 -29.44 35.24
C TYR A 121 -10.61 -28.76 34.24
N GLU A 122 -11.05 -29.49 33.22
CA GLU A 122 -11.90 -28.99 32.11
C GLU A 122 -13.13 -28.20 32.58
N SER A 123 -13.73 -28.60 33.71
CA SER A 123 -14.92 -27.96 34.28
C SER A 123 -14.65 -26.87 35.34
N ASP A 124 -13.38 -26.59 35.66
CA ASP A 124 -12.99 -25.60 36.67
C ASP A 124 -11.89 -24.66 36.16
N PRO A 125 -12.26 -23.60 35.41
CA PRO A 125 -11.30 -22.64 34.86
C PRO A 125 -10.37 -22.00 35.89
N SER A 126 -10.83 -21.83 37.14
CA SER A 126 -10.01 -21.24 38.20
C SER A 126 -8.70 -21.99 38.48
N ARG A 127 -8.59 -23.25 38.05
CA ARG A 127 -7.42 -24.11 38.24
C ARG A 127 -6.34 -23.97 37.17
N PHE A 128 -6.68 -23.42 36.00
CA PHE A 128 -5.75 -23.28 34.89
C PHE A 128 -5.58 -21.83 34.40
N VAL A 129 -6.40 -20.88 34.83
CA VAL A 129 -6.26 -19.45 34.46
C VAL A 129 -4.87 -18.89 34.79
N ALA A 130 -4.25 -19.30 35.91
CA ALA A 130 -2.89 -18.88 36.22
C ALA A 130 -1.85 -19.42 35.21
N SER A 131 -2.04 -20.66 34.72
CA SER A 131 -1.19 -21.20 33.65
C SER A 131 -1.51 -20.63 32.28
N GLU A 132 -2.69 -20.06 32.05
CA GLU A 132 -3.01 -19.29 30.85
C GLU A 132 -2.30 -17.95 30.87
N ALA A 133 -2.37 -17.21 31.97
CA ALA A 133 -1.65 -15.94 32.12
C ALA A 133 -0.13 -16.12 31.98
N ASP A 134 0.42 -17.22 32.53
CA ASP A 134 1.82 -17.59 32.34
C ASP A 134 2.17 -17.93 30.89
N LEU A 135 1.22 -18.48 30.12
CA LEU A 135 1.42 -18.83 28.70
C LEU A 135 1.31 -17.58 27.82
N ASP A 136 0.30 -16.75 28.03
CA ASP A 136 0.13 -15.41 27.44
C ASP A 136 1.42 -14.59 27.55
N ALA A 137 1.95 -14.44 28.77
CA ALA A 137 3.18 -13.69 29.00
C ALA A 137 4.39 -14.29 28.28
N GLU A 138 4.46 -15.62 28.17
CA GLU A 138 5.53 -16.30 27.46
C GLU A 138 5.39 -16.14 25.94
N ILE A 139 4.17 -16.18 25.38
CA ILE A 139 3.90 -15.88 23.97
C ILE A 139 4.37 -14.46 23.66
N LYS A 140 3.93 -13.48 24.45
CA LYS A 140 4.31 -12.07 24.28
C LYS A 140 5.82 -11.86 24.35
N SER A 141 6.53 -12.65 25.17
CA SER A 141 7.99 -12.59 25.26
C SER A 141 8.72 -12.99 23.97
N LEU A 142 8.05 -13.72 23.05
CA LEU A 142 8.62 -14.12 21.77
C LEU A 142 8.77 -12.94 20.79
N SER A 143 8.06 -11.82 21.03
CA SER A 143 8.13 -10.59 20.21
C SER A 143 9.57 -10.12 20.00
N ILE A 144 10.44 -10.30 21.01
CA ILE A 144 11.86 -9.92 20.94
C ILE A 144 12.63 -10.63 19.80
N LEU A 145 12.12 -11.74 19.26
CA LEU A 145 12.71 -12.39 18.09
C LEU A 145 12.65 -11.51 16.83
N SER A 146 11.71 -10.58 16.72
CA SER A 146 11.64 -9.59 15.63
C SER A 146 12.88 -8.70 15.56
N GLU A 147 13.54 -8.46 16.71
CA GLU A 147 14.81 -7.73 16.77
C GLU A 147 16.02 -8.61 16.43
N HIS A 148 15.82 -9.93 16.33
CA HIS A 148 16.86 -10.95 16.15
C HIS A 148 16.52 -11.99 15.06
N PRO A 149 16.26 -11.56 13.81
CA PRO A 149 15.84 -12.46 12.74
C PRO A 149 16.92 -13.49 12.36
N GLU A 150 18.20 -13.27 12.71
CA GLU A 150 19.27 -14.27 12.58
C GLU A 150 18.98 -15.58 13.35
N LEU A 151 18.07 -15.52 14.33
CA LEU A 151 17.66 -16.63 15.17
C LEU A 151 16.44 -17.41 14.64
N TYR A 152 15.76 -16.92 13.59
CA TYR A 152 14.55 -17.55 13.03
C TYR A 152 14.77 -18.99 12.58
N LYS A 153 15.92 -19.26 11.93
CA LYS A 153 16.29 -20.61 11.48
C LYS A 153 16.40 -21.59 12.66
N ASP A 154 16.97 -21.14 13.78
CA ASP A 154 17.11 -21.95 14.99
C ASP A 154 15.76 -22.15 15.67
N PHE A 155 14.93 -21.11 15.75
CA PHE A 155 13.57 -21.15 16.31
C PHE A 155 12.65 -22.12 15.55
N ALA A 156 12.67 -22.06 14.22
CA ALA A 156 11.95 -22.98 13.35
C ALA A 156 12.46 -24.42 13.53
N LYS A 157 13.78 -24.63 13.54
CA LYS A 157 14.39 -25.96 13.63
C LYS A 157 14.11 -26.69 14.94
N ILE A 158 13.95 -25.96 16.06
CA ILE A 158 13.58 -26.56 17.34
C ILE A 158 12.07 -26.83 17.48
N GLY A 159 11.27 -26.51 16.46
CA GLY A 159 9.83 -26.77 16.40
C GLY A 159 8.95 -25.68 17.00
N CYS A 160 9.53 -24.63 17.58
CA CYS A 160 8.75 -23.61 18.29
C CYS A 160 7.87 -22.76 17.35
N ALA A 161 8.25 -22.58 16.09
CA ALA A 161 7.38 -21.96 15.08
C ALA A 161 6.08 -22.77 14.89
N ALA A 162 6.18 -24.10 14.77
CA ALA A 162 5.02 -24.98 14.66
C ALA A 162 4.18 -24.98 15.95
N SER A 163 4.83 -24.96 17.12
CA SER A 163 4.13 -24.86 18.40
C SER A 163 3.37 -23.54 18.56
N LEU A 164 3.96 -22.42 18.12
CA LEU A 164 3.29 -21.12 18.09
C LEU A 164 2.05 -21.16 17.19
N VAL A 165 2.18 -21.73 15.99
CA VAL A 165 1.05 -21.93 15.07
C VAL A 165 -0.03 -22.83 15.71
N SER A 166 0.35 -23.89 16.41
CA SER A 166 -0.63 -24.79 17.05
C SER A 166 -1.53 -24.09 18.08
N LEU A 167 -1.06 -23.00 18.70
CA LEU A 167 -1.83 -22.22 19.66
C LEU A 167 -3.01 -21.46 19.03
N LEU A 168 -3.04 -21.30 17.70
CA LEU A 168 -4.22 -20.76 17.02
C LEU A 168 -5.45 -21.63 17.24
N SER A 169 -5.29 -22.95 17.46
CA SER A 169 -6.39 -23.86 17.77
C SER A 169 -6.88 -23.80 19.22
N HIS A 170 -6.25 -22.97 20.07
CA HIS A 170 -6.52 -22.93 21.50
C HIS A 170 -7.97 -22.51 21.80
N GLU A 171 -8.58 -23.11 22.83
CA GLU A 171 -9.99 -22.89 23.19
C GLU A 171 -10.25 -21.48 23.75
N ASN A 172 -9.26 -20.90 24.44
CA ASN A 172 -9.27 -19.48 24.79
C ASN A 172 -8.78 -18.67 23.59
N THR A 173 -9.66 -17.81 23.05
CA THR A 173 -9.36 -16.95 21.91
C THR A 173 -8.27 -15.93 22.22
N ASP A 174 -8.13 -15.46 23.46
CA ASP A 174 -7.08 -14.51 23.83
C ASP A 174 -5.68 -15.08 23.57
N ILE A 175 -5.44 -16.36 23.91
CA ILE A 175 -4.17 -17.05 23.65
C ILE A 175 -3.92 -17.23 22.15
N ALA A 176 -4.99 -17.51 21.38
CA ALA A 176 -4.87 -17.62 19.93
C ALA A 176 -4.57 -16.26 19.29
N ILE A 177 -5.20 -15.19 19.78
CA ILE A 177 -4.98 -13.81 19.31
C ILE A 177 -3.55 -13.38 19.63
N ASP A 178 -3.06 -13.59 20.86
CA ASP A 178 -1.67 -13.33 21.23
C ASP A 178 -0.69 -14.07 20.30
N ALA A 179 -0.96 -15.34 19.99
CA ALA A 179 -0.11 -16.11 19.08
C ALA A 179 -0.13 -15.53 17.66
N ILE A 180 -1.29 -15.09 17.15
CA ILE A 180 -1.41 -14.45 15.84
C ILE A 180 -0.72 -13.09 15.82
N GLU A 181 -0.85 -12.29 16.89
CA GLU A 181 -0.17 -11.01 17.06
C GLU A 181 1.35 -11.20 16.96
N ILE A 182 1.90 -12.17 17.69
CA ILE A 182 3.34 -12.47 17.60
C ILE A 182 3.74 -12.96 16.21
N ILE A 183 2.94 -13.81 15.56
CA ILE A 183 3.23 -14.21 14.17
C ILE A 183 3.24 -12.98 13.25
N SER A 184 2.29 -12.06 13.43
CA SER A 184 2.22 -10.79 12.69
C SER A 184 3.48 -9.96 12.89
N GLU A 185 3.94 -9.77 14.13
CA GLU A 185 5.14 -9.00 14.45
C GLU A 185 6.41 -9.62 13.87
N LEU A 186 6.52 -10.96 13.89
CA LEU A 186 7.70 -11.65 13.35
C LEU A 186 7.79 -11.58 11.82
N LEU A 187 6.65 -11.38 11.14
CA LEU A 187 6.53 -11.30 9.69
C LEU A 187 6.41 -9.87 9.17
N ASP A 188 6.43 -8.87 10.07
CA ASP A 188 6.30 -7.46 9.72
C ASP A 188 7.43 -7.00 8.78
N ASP A 189 7.10 -6.13 7.83
CA ASP A 189 8.04 -5.62 6.81
C ASP A 189 9.16 -4.75 7.42
N ASP A 190 8.96 -4.19 8.62
CA ASP A 190 10.01 -3.43 9.34
C ASP A 190 11.10 -4.37 9.90
N VAL A 191 10.84 -5.67 10.04
CA VAL A 191 11.82 -6.65 10.49
C VAL A 191 12.90 -6.85 9.43
N GLN A 192 14.15 -6.57 9.80
CA GLN A 192 15.32 -6.67 8.91
C GLN A 192 15.80 -8.13 8.72
N ALA A 193 14.88 -9.05 8.44
CA ALA A 193 15.19 -10.45 8.18
C ALA A 193 15.76 -10.65 6.78
N GLU A 194 16.84 -11.43 6.67
CA GLU A 194 17.29 -11.91 5.36
C GLU A 194 16.26 -12.89 4.78
N GLN A 195 16.14 -12.96 3.44
CA GLN A 195 15.18 -13.85 2.77
C GLN A 195 15.27 -15.30 3.27
N GLU A 196 16.49 -15.83 3.46
CA GLU A 196 16.65 -17.21 3.95
C GLU A 196 16.16 -17.42 5.39
N GLN A 197 16.17 -16.37 6.21
CA GLN A 197 15.70 -16.42 7.61
C GLN A 197 14.18 -16.39 7.63
N TRP A 198 13.59 -15.47 6.87
CA TRP A 198 12.15 -15.36 6.67
C TRP A 198 11.57 -16.63 6.06
N ASP A 199 12.17 -17.15 4.99
CA ASP A 199 11.75 -18.38 4.31
C ASP A 199 11.73 -19.58 5.27
N ALA A 200 12.72 -19.69 6.17
CA ALA A 200 12.80 -20.78 7.13
C ALA A 200 11.68 -20.71 8.18
N LEU A 201 11.35 -19.50 8.66
CA LEU A 201 10.26 -19.30 9.61
C LEU A 201 8.91 -19.59 8.94
N VAL A 202 8.65 -18.96 7.80
CA VAL A 202 7.39 -19.09 7.06
C VAL A 202 7.15 -20.51 6.58
N SER A 203 8.19 -21.20 6.08
CA SER A 203 8.05 -22.61 5.68
C SER A 203 7.63 -23.48 6.86
N ALA A 204 8.24 -23.29 8.03
CA ALA A 204 7.87 -24.05 9.23
C ALA A 204 6.45 -23.76 9.71
N MET A 205 5.97 -22.51 9.57
CA MET A 205 4.60 -22.14 9.93
C MET A 205 3.57 -22.68 8.94
N LEU A 206 3.86 -22.63 7.63
CA LEU A 206 2.98 -23.18 6.59
C LEU A 206 2.89 -24.71 6.67
N GLU A 207 3.99 -25.40 7.02
CA GLU A 207 4.00 -26.84 7.30
C GLU A 207 3.19 -27.23 8.55
N ALA A 208 2.91 -26.26 9.43
CA ALA A 208 2.09 -26.41 10.63
C ALA A 208 0.64 -25.98 10.42
N ASP A 209 0.17 -25.90 9.16
CA ASP A 209 -1.20 -25.55 8.78
C ASP A 209 -1.63 -24.13 9.19
N LEU A 210 -0.71 -23.15 9.19
CA LEU A 210 -0.99 -21.76 9.56
C LEU A 210 -2.24 -21.19 8.87
N ILE A 211 -2.41 -21.42 7.57
CA ILE A 211 -3.53 -20.84 6.80
C ILE A 211 -4.88 -21.39 7.24
N ASP A 212 -4.97 -22.72 7.43
CA ASP A 212 -6.21 -23.36 7.87
C ASP A 212 -6.57 -22.94 9.31
N LEU A 213 -5.57 -22.76 10.16
CA LEU A 213 -5.74 -22.31 11.54
C LEU A 213 -6.09 -20.82 11.65
N LEU A 214 -5.55 -19.97 10.78
CA LEU A 214 -5.98 -18.57 10.66
C LEU A 214 -7.45 -18.50 10.23
N LEU A 215 -7.85 -19.26 9.20
CA LEU A 215 -9.24 -19.30 8.75
C LEU A 215 -10.19 -19.78 9.86
N ALA A 216 -9.81 -20.84 10.59
CA ALA A 216 -10.61 -21.33 11.72
C ALA A 216 -10.76 -20.28 12.84
N ASN A 217 -9.78 -19.39 13.02
CA ASN A 217 -9.91 -18.26 13.93
C ASN A 217 -10.83 -17.18 13.38
N LEU A 218 -10.64 -16.78 12.12
CA LEU A 218 -11.48 -15.78 11.46
C LEU A 218 -12.98 -16.13 11.51
N ASP A 219 -13.33 -17.41 11.46
CA ASP A 219 -14.72 -17.88 11.57
C ASP A 219 -15.32 -17.77 12.99
N ARG A 220 -14.50 -17.81 14.05
CA ARG A 220 -14.98 -17.82 15.44
C ARG A 220 -14.85 -16.49 16.17
N LEU A 221 -14.08 -15.55 15.65
CA LEU A 221 -13.84 -14.24 16.28
C LEU A 221 -15.05 -13.31 16.11
N ASP A 222 -15.48 -12.68 17.20
CA ASP A 222 -16.58 -11.70 17.20
C ASP A 222 -16.04 -10.27 17.24
N GLU A 223 -15.98 -9.60 16.07
CA GLU A 223 -15.53 -8.20 15.95
C GLU A 223 -16.33 -7.15 16.76
N THR A 224 -17.41 -7.55 17.45
CA THR A 224 -18.05 -6.67 18.45
C THR A 224 -17.23 -6.56 19.75
N LEU A 225 -16.36 -7.52 20.00
CA LEU A 225 -15.36 -7.53 21.06
C LEU A 225 -14.06 -6.91 20.55
N GLU A 226 -13.44 -6.06 21.35
CA GLU A 226 -12.24 -5.32 20.95
C GLU A 226 -11.03 -6.24 20.75
N ALA A 227 -10.84 -7.24 21.61
CA ALA A 227 -9.77 -8.22 21.49
C ALA A 227 -9.89 -9.01 20.18
N ASP A 228 -11.05 -9.61 19.92
CA ASP A 228 -11.33 -10.38 18.70
C ASP A 228 -11.18 -9.54 17.44
N ARG A 229 -11.61 -8.27 17.48
CA ARG A 229 -11.40 -7.33 16.37
C ARG A 229 -9.91 -7.14 16.08
N SER A 230 -9.06 -7.06 17.11
CA SER A 230 -7.60 -7.05 16.96
C SER A 230 -7.10 -8.36 16.37
N GLY A 231 -7.63 -9.50 16.84
CA GLY A 231 -7.31 -10.82 16.28
C GLY A 231 -7.56 -10.93 14.77
N VAL A 232 -8.68 -10.38 14.28
CA VAL A 232 -8.97 -10.29 12.85
C VAL A 232 -7.95 -9.41 12.14
N TYR A 233 -7.58 -8.27 12.73
CA TYR A 233 -6.57 -7.37 12.16
C TYR A 233 -5.20 -8.07 12.01
N HIS A 234 -4.69 -8.70 13.07
CA HIS A 234 -3.42 -9.43 13.01
C HIS A 234 -3.48 -10.60 12.02
N SER A 235 -4.63 -11.30 11.93
CA SER A 235 -4.81 -12.36 10.94
C SER A 235 -4.70 -11.84 9.50
N LEU A 236 -5.28 -10.67 9.21
CA LEU A 236 -5.16 -10.02 7.90
C LEU A 236 -3.71 -9.57 7.63
N SER A 237 -3.01 -9.06 8.65
CA SER A 237 -1.60 -8.68 8.53
C SER A 237 -0.68 -9.85 8.22
N VAL A 238 -0.91 -11.01 8.85
CA VAL A 238 -0.19 -12.24 8.50
C VAL A 238 -0.48 -12.65 7.04
N LEU A 239 -1.73 -12.56 6.58
CA LEU A 239 -2.07 -12.86 5.19
C LEU A 239 -1.40 -11.88 4.20
N GLU A 240 -1.36 -10.60 4.53
CA GLU A 240 -0.67 -9.58 3.74
C GLU A 240 0.83 -9.88 3.62
N ALA A 241 1.52 -10.07 4.75
CA ALA A 241 2.96 -10.35 4.77
C ALA A 241 3.31 -11.59 3.94
N LEU A 242 2.48 -12.64 4.02
CA LEU A 242 2.66 -13.85 3.20
C LEU A 242 2.37 -13.62 1.71
N SER A 243 1.49 -12.68 1.37
CA SER A 243 1.08 -12.37 -0.01
C SER A 243 2.12 -11.56 -0.79
N SER A 244 3.03 -10.86 -0.10
CA SER A 244 4.14 -10.11 -0.72
C SER A 244 5.10 -11.01 -1.52
N ASN A 245 5.15 -12.32 -1.22
CA ASN A 245 5.89 -13.30 -2.01
C ASN A 245 4.96 -14.03 -3.00
N SER A 246 5.16 -13.83 -4.31
CA SER A 246 4.27 -14.36 -5.36
C SER A 246 4.10 -15.89 -5.35
N THR A 247 5.10 -16.65 -4.90
CA THR A 247 5.00 -18.13 -4.82
C THR A 247 4.17 -18.59 -3.63
N ILE A 248 4.20 -17.83 -2.53
CA ILE A 248 3.42 -18.11 -1.32
C ILE A 248 1.99 -17.59 -1.51
N ALA A 249 1.82 -16.42 -2.11
CA ALA A 249 0.54 -15.82 -2.42
C ALA A 249 -0.42 -16.80 -3.15
N ASP A 250 0.06 -17.54 -4.16
CA ASP A 250 -0.77 -18.51 -4.88
C ASP A 250 -1.20 -19.72 -4.00
N LYS A 251 -0.37 -20.10 -3.02
CA LYS A 251 -0.64 -21.17 -2.06
C LYS A 251 -1.64 -20.75 -0.98
N ILE A 252 -1.56 -19.51 -0.51
CA ILE A 252 -2.45 -18.99 0.55
C ILE A 252 -3.80 -18.53 -0.02
N ALA A 253 -3.86 -18.14 -1.30
CA ALA A 253 -5.07 -17.75 -2.02
C ALA A 253 -5.99 -18.95 -2.34
N GLN A 254 -6.28 -19.77 -1.33
CA GLN A 254 -7.23 -20.88 -1.43
C GLN A 254 -8.67 -20.36 -1.41
N ASP A 255 -9.59 -21.08 -2.05
CA ASP A 255 -10.99 -20.65 -2.16
C ASP A 255 -11.61 -20.24 -0.82
N PRO A 256 -11.39 -20.93 0.32
CA PRO A 256 -11.96 -20.51 1.60
C PRO A 256 -11.45 -19.15 2.10
N ILE A 257 -10.16 -18.83 1.87
CA ILE A 257 -9.59 -17.51 2.21
C ILE A 257 -10.19 -16.44 1.32
N LEU A 258 -10.28 -16.69 0.01
CA LEU A 258 -10.86 -15.74 -0.94
C LEU A 258 -12.36 -15.52 -0.67
N GLU A 259 -13.10 -16.57 -0.34
CA GLU A 259 -14.51 -16.51 0.06
C GLU A 259 -14.70 -15.72 1.37
N TYR A 260 -13.82 -15.93 2.36
CA TYR A 260 -13.82 -15.14 3.59
C TYR A 260 -13.60 -13.66 3.29
N LEU A 261 -12.56 -13.31 2.52
CA LEU A 261 -12.26 -11.91 2.16
C LEU A 261 -13.43 -11.27 1.42
N LEU A 262 -13.98 -11.95 0.39
CA LEU A 262 -15.16 -11.48 -0.36
C LEU A 262 -16.38 -11.28 0.54
N THR A 263 -16.59 -12.17 1.52
CA THR A 263 -17.66 -12.04 2.51
C THR A 263 -17.42 -10.86 3.45
N ARG A 264 -16.17 -10.69 3.92
CA ARG A 264 -15.78 -9.63 4.85
C ARG A 264 -15.90 -8.24 4.24
N ILE A 265 -15.46 -8.05 2.99
CA ILE A 265 -15.64 -6.79 2.26
C ILE A 265 -17.11 -6.52 1.92
N SER A 266 -17.96 -7.55 1.88
CA SER A 266 -19.39 -7.41 1.59
C SER A 266 -20.23 -7.14 2.85
N ARG A 267 -19.65 -7.26 4.05
CA ARG A 267 -20.36 -7.06 5.33
C ARG A 267 -20.92 -5.64 5.43
N SER A 268 -22.20 -5.52 5.77
CA SER A 268 -22.85 -4.23 5.94
C SER A 268 -22.44 -3.59 7.27
N GLU A 269 -21.95 -2.36 7.22
CA GLU A 269 -21.48 -1.59 8.37
C GLU A 269 -21.96 -0.14 8.27
N LYS A 270 -22.08 0.55 9.42
CA LYS A 270 -22.51 1.96 9.43
C LYS A 270 -21.47 2.89 8.79
N SER A 271 -20.20 2.58 9.01
CA SER A 271 -19.01 3.20 8.45
C SER A 271 -18.05 2.08 8.11
N VAL A 272 -17.23 2.26 7.08
CA VAL A 272 -16.20 1.26 6.75
C VAL A 272 -15.22 1.17 7.91
N SER A 273 -15.14 -0.01 8.54
CA SER A 273 -14.15 -0.29 9.59
C SER A 273 -12.75 -0.54 9.00
N GLN A 274 -11.73 -0.42 9.85
CA GLN A 274 -10.35 -0.74 9.49
C GLN A 274 -10.22 -2.17 8.97
N ASN A 275 -10.73 -3.17 9.69
CA ASN A 275 -10.71 -4.57 9.22
C ASN A 275 -11.44 -4.78 7.88
N LYS A 276 -12.48 -3.99 7.59
CA LYS A 276 -13.19 -4.07 6.32
C LYS A 276 -12.35 -3.54 5.16
N GLN A 277 -11.69 -2.40 5.37
CA GLN A 277 -10.75 -1.85 4.41
C GLN A 277 -9.56 -2.78 4.22
N TYR A 278 -8.96 -3.24 5.32
CA TYR A 278 -7.78 -4.08 5.27
C TYR A 278 -8.05 -5.43 4.58
N ALA A 279 -9.25 -6.01 4.75
CA ALA A 279 -9.64 -7.19 3.98
C ALA A 279 -9.75 -6.91 2.47
N ALA A 280 -10.10 -5.69 2.06
CA ALA A 280 -10.11 -5.30 0.65
C ALA A 280 -8.68 -5.12 0.11
N GLU A 281 -7.78 -4.57 0.90
CA GLU A 281 -6.35 -4.44 0.58
C GLU A 281 -5.67 -5.81 0.42
N VAL A 282 -5.85 -6.73 1.37
CA VAL A 282 -5.34 -8.11 1.26
C VAL A 282 -5.89 -8.80 0.00
N LEU A 283 -7.18 -8.64 -0.31
CA LEU A 283 -7.78 -9.18 -1.53
C LEU A 283 -7.15 -8.56 -2.79
N GLN A 284 -6.88 -7.26 -2.76
CA GLN A 284 -6.26 -6.52 -3.84
C GLN A 284 -4.83 -7.04 -4.09
N VAL A 285 -4.03 -7.23 -3.04
CA VAL A 285 -2.66 -7.76 -3.15
C VAL A 285 -2.68 -9.19 -3.71
N LEU A 286 -3.55 -10.05 -3.18
CA LEU A 286 -3.70 -11.42 -3.69
C LEU A 286 -4.12 -11.45 -5.17
N SER A 287 -4.96 -10.52 -5.62
CA SER A 287 -5.38 -10.44 -7.02
C SER A 287 -4.23 -10.13 -7.99
N GLN A 288 -3.16 -9.50 -7.50
CA GLN A 288 -1.95 -9.19 -8.26
C GLN A 288 -1.00 -10.40 -8.36
N ALA A 289 -1.09 -11.34 -7.42
CA ALA A 289 -0.11 -12.41 -7.25
C ALA A 289 0.09 -13.31 -8.48
N SER A 290 -1.00 -13.83 -9.05
CA SER A 290 -0.93 -14.77 -10.17
C SER A 290 -2.22 -14.78 -11.01
N THR A 291 -2.12 -15.27 -12.25
CA THR A 291 -3.32 -15.50 -13.09
C THR A 291 -4.26 -16.54 -12.47
N SER A 292 -3.70 -17.55 -11.79
CA SER A 292 -4.49 -18.58 -11.09
C SER A 292 -5.35 -17.99 -9.97
N VAL A 293 -4.84 -17.04 -9.19
CA VAL A 293 -5.64 -16.34 -8.17
C VAL A 293 -6.77 -15.53 -8.81
N ARG A 294 -6.49 -14.81 -9.91
CA ARG A 294 -7.51 -14.05 -10.64
C ARG A 294 -8.63 -14.94 -11.16
N ASP A 295 -8.28 -16.07 -11.77
CA ASP A 295 -9.27 -17.01 -12.33
C ASP A 295 -10.15 -17.61 -11.23
N ARG A 296 -9.59 -17.92 -10.05
CA ARG A 296 -10.36 -18.33 -8.87
C ARG A 296 -11.31 -17.24 -8.39
N LEU A 297 -10.83 -16.00 -8.22
CA LEU A 297 -11.68 -14.86 -7.83
C LEU A 297 -12.83 -14.62 -8.80
N ILE A 298 -12.57 -14.68 -10.11
CA ILE A 298 -13.61 -14.53 -11.14
C ILE A 298 -14.64 -15.67 -11.01
N SER A 299 -14.17 -16.90 -10.76
CA SER A 299 -15.06 -18.07 -10.56
C SER A 299 -15.91 -17.96 -9.28
N LEU A 300 -15.44 -17.23 -8.28
CA LEU A 300 -16.15 -16.93 -7.02
C LEU A 300 -17.07 -15.69 -7.13
N ASP A 301 -17.39 -15.24 -8.36
CA ASP A 301 -18.29 -14.12 -8.62
C ASP A 301 -17.79 -12.79 -8.02
N ALA A 302 -16.47 -12.63 -7.89
CA ALA A 302 -15.87 -11.43 -7.30
C ALA A 302 -16.23 -10.16 -8.09
N ILE A 303 -16.29 -10.23 -9.42
CA ILE A 303 -16.58 -9.06 -10.26
C ILE A 303 -17.97 -8.47 -9.97
N ASP A 304 -19.02 -9.30 -9.90
CA ASP A 304 -20.37 -8.83 -9.59
C ASP A 304 -20.43 -8.23 -8.17
N LYS A 305 -19.84 -8.92 -7.19
CA LYS A 305 -19.75 -8.40 -5.80
C LYS A 305 -19.06 -7.04 -5.74
N LEU A 306 -17.90 -6.88 -6.39
CA LEU A 306 -17.15 -5.62 -6.44
C LEU A 306 -17.99 -4.52 -7.10
N LEU A 307 -18.67 -4.81 -8.22
CA LEU A 307 -19.55 -3.84 -8.90
C LEU A 307 -20.74 -3.42 -8.02
N GLN A 308 -21.36 -4.36 -7.30
CA GLN A 308 -22.43 -4.05 -6.35
C GLN A 308 -21.95 -3.12 -5.23
N LEU A 309 -20.78 -3.38 -4.65
CA LEU A 309 -20.17 -2.54 -3.62
C LEU A 309 -19.83 -1.15 -4.15
N LEU A 310 -19.18 -1.10 -5.32
CA LEU A 310 -18.79 0.15 -5.97
C LEU A 310 -19.99 1.00 -6.41
N SER A 311 -21.16 0.39 -6.60
CA SER A 311 -22.40 1.11 -6.97
C SER A 311 -22.79 2.21 -5.97
N ALA A 312 -22.37 2.09 -4.71
CA ALA A 312 -22.56 3.12 -3.68
C ALA A 312 -21.85 4.44 -4.02
N TYR A 313 -20.76 4.38 -4.79
CA TYR A 313 -19.93 5.53 -5.17
C TYR A 313 -20.28 6.09 -6.55
N ARG A 314 -21.42 5.71 -7.14
CA ARG A 314 -21.86 6.25 -8.45
C ARG A 314 -22.14 7.76 -8.43
N LYS A 315 -22.58 8.28 -7.27
CA LYS A 315 -23.02 9.67 -7.05
C LYS A 315 -22.48 10.30 -5.76
N ARG A 316 -21.94 9.48 -4.86
CA ARG A 316 -21.44 9.90 -3.55
C ARG A 316 -19.93 9.64 -3.55
N ASP A 317 -19.16 10.67 -3.26
CA ASP A 317 -17.74 10.51 -3.02
C ASP A 317 -17.53 10.04 -1.55
N PRO A 318 -16.57 9.15 -1.27
CA PRO A 318 -16.17 8.83 0.09
C PRO A 318 -15.60 10.07 0.79
N GLU A 319 -15.56 10.06 2.12
CA GLU A 319 -14.85 11.11 2.87
C GLU A 319 -13.36 11.08 2.54
N ARG A 320 -12.77 12.25 2.33
CA ARG A 320 -11.36 12.37 1.93
C ARG A 320 -10.44 11.94 3.07
N ASP A 321 -9.35 11.25 2.74
CA ASP A 321 -8.33 10.79 3.69
C ASP A 321 -8.96 9.90 4.78
N SER A 322 -9.90 9.05 4.38
CA SER A 322 -10.65 8.14 5.27
C SER A 322 -10.49 6.68 4.85
N THR A 323 -10.70 5.77 5.79
CA THR A 323 -10.77 4.32 5.56
C THR A 323 -11.78 3.93 4.48
N GLU A 324 -12.85 4.70 4.31
CA GLU A 324 -13.83 4.46 3.23
C GLU A 324 -13.26 4.80 1.85
N GLN A 325 -12.39 5.80 1.76
CA GLN A 325 -11.73 6.15 0.51
C GLN A 325 -10.76 5.05 0.09
N GLU A 326 -9.88 4.62 0.99
CA GLU A 326 -8.91 3.52 0.75
C GLU A 326 -9.64 2.24 0.35
N TYR A 327 -10.65 1.84 1.11
CA TYR A 327 -11.51 0.69 0.75
C TYR A 327 -12.07 0.81 -0.67
N ALA A 328 -12.60 1.97 -1.05
CA ALA A 328 -13.14 2.15 -2.40
C ALA A 328 -12.03 2.09 -3.47
N GLU A 329 -10.81 2.58 -3.18
CA GLU A 329 -9.65 2.47 -4.06
C GLU A 329 -9.23 1.00 -4.25
N ASP A 330 -9.15 0.23 -3.17
CA ASP A 330 -8.82 -1.21 -3.21
C ASP A 330 -9.83 -2.01 -4.05
N LEU A 331 -11.13 -1.70 -3.91
CA LEU A 331 -12.18 -2.31 -4.73
C LEU A 331 -12.02 -1.97 -6.22
N PHE A 332 -11.70 -0.73 -6.57
CA PHE A 332 -11.49 -0.31 -7.96
C PHE A 332 -10.23 -0.95 -8.56
N ASP A 333 -9.16 -1.05 -7.80
CA ASP A 333 -7.91 -1.66 -8.25
C ASP A 333 -8.08 -3.16 -8.45
N THR A 334 -8.73 -3.85 -7.51
CA THR A 334 -9.11 -5.25 -7.66
C THR A 334 -9.97 -5.46 -8.91
N LEU A 335 -11.02 -4.65 -9.11
CA LEU A 335 -11.88 -4.76 -10.29
C LEU A 335 -11.11 -4.50 -11.60
N THR A 336 -10.17 -3.56 -11.59
CA THR A 336 -9.33 -3.25 -12.76
C THR A 336 -8.53 -4.48 -13.18
N ILE A 337 -7.89 -5.15 -12.22
CA ILE A 337 -7.08 -6.34 -12.46
C ILE A 337 -7.95 -7.52 -12.92
N LEU A 338 -9.09 -7.73 -12.26
CA LEU A 338 -9.98 -8.85 -12.58
C LEU A 338 -10.73 -8.68 -13.90
N SER A 339 -10.96 -7.45 -14.38
CA SER A 339 -11.67 -7.18 -15.63
C SER A 339 -10.79 -7.25 -16.89
N ALA A 340 -9.45 -7.31 -16.73
CA ALA A 340 -8.51 -7.40 -17.84
C ALA A 340 -8.47 -8.77 -18.57
N PRO A 341 -8.43 -9.94 -17.90
CA PRO A 341 -8.38 -11.24 -18.59
C PRO A 341 -9.70 -11.61 -19.28
N PHE A 342 -9.68 -12.54 -20.24
CA PHE A 342 -10.86 -12.93 -21.02
C PHE A 342 -12.06 -13.42 -20.18
N PRO A 343 -11.90 -14.32 -19.18
CA PRO A 343 -13.01 -14.70 -18.30
C PRO A 343 -13.57 -13.49 -17.54
N GLY A 344 -12.68 -12.61 -17.10
CA GLY A 344 -13.00 -11.37 -16.39
C GLY A 344 -13.83 -10.40 -17.21
N LYS A 345 -13.46 -10.16 -18.47
CA LYS A 345 -14.23 -9.34 -19.42
C LYS A 345 -15.64 -9.87 -19.62
N THR A 346 -15.79 -11.20 -19.67
CA THR A 346 -17.11 -11.84 -19.84
C THR A 346 -17.98 -11.58 -18.61
N ALA A 347 -17.47 -11.87 -17.41
CA ALA A 347 -18.18 -11.60 -16.16
C ALA A 347 -18.49 -10.10 -15.95
N PHE A 348 -17.56 -9.22 -16.32
CA PHE A 348 -17.75 -7.76 -16.27
C PHE A 348 -18.89 -7.28 -17.16
N LEU A 349 -19.09 -7.91 -18.32
CA LEU A 349 -20.21 -7.61 -19.21
C LEU A 349 -21.53 -8.16 -18.69
N GLU A 350 -21.52 -9.37 -18.16
CA GLU A 350 -22.70 -10.02 -17.57
C GLU A 350 -23.22 -9.25 -16.36
N ALA A 351 -22.32 -8.69 -15.55
CA ALA A 351 -22.64 -7.87 -14.37
C ALA A 351 -22.91 -6.39 -14.67
N GLU A 352 -23.14 -6.00 -15.93
CA GLU A 352 -23.38 -4.61 -16.36
C GLU A 352 -22.28 -3.61 -15.91
N GLY A 353 -21.04 -4.08 -15.81
CA GLY A 353 -19.92 -3.28 -15.32
C GLY A 353 -19.61 -2.09 -16.23
N THR A 354 -19.76 -2.27 -17.55
CA THR A 354 -19.58 -1.19 -18.53
C THR A 354 -20.54 -0.03 -18.27
N GLU A 355 -21.81 -0.33 -18.01
CA GLU A 355 -22.84 0.66 -17.69
C GLU A 355 -22.53 1.39 -16.39
N LEU A 356 -22.14 0.67 -15.33
CA LEU A 356 -21.81 1.29 -14.05
C LEU A 356 -20.62 2.26 -14.18
N MET A 357 -19.55 1.84 -14.86
CA MET A 357 -18.38 2.72 -15.09
C MET A 357 -18.76 3.95 -15.91
N LEU A 358 -19.64 3.80 -16.91
CA LEU A 358 -20.14 4.93 -17.71
C LEU A 358 -21.05 5.88 -16.92
N LEU A 359 -21.79 5.39 -15.92
CA LEU A 359 -22.54 6.24 -15.00
C LEU A 359 -21.58 7.05 -14.11
N MET A 360 -20.56 6.39 -13.54
CA MET A 360 -19.53 7.05 -12.73
C MET A 360 -18.76 8.12 -13.51
N LEU A 361 -18.45 7.85 -14.78
CA LEU A 361 -17.79 8.81 -15.67
C LEU A 361 -18.65 10.08 -15.91
N LYS A 362 -19.98 9.97 -15.83
CA LYS A 362 -20.88 11.13 -15.99
C LYS A 362 -21.05 11.91 -14.70
N GLU A 363 -21.27 11.22 -13.58
CA GLU A 363 -21.86 11.81 -12.38
C GLU A 363 -20.88 11.97 -11.21
N ALA A 364 -19.83 11.15 -11.11
CA ALA A 364 -18.94 11.12 -9.95
C ALA A 364 -17.70 12.03 -10.10
N LYS A 365 -17.13 12.45 -8.96
CA LYS A 365 -15.81 13.11 -8.94
C LYS A 365 -14.73 12.12 -8.57
N PHE A 366 -14.87 11.43 -7.43
CA PHE A 366 -13.94 10.42 -6.96
C PHE A 366 -13.85 9.23 -7.91
N SER A 367 -15.01 8.64 -8.24
CA SER A 367 -15.08 7.42 -9.05
C SER A 367 -14.74 7.61 -10.52
N LYS A 368 -14.65 8.86 -11.01
CA LYS A 368 -14.42 9.16 -12.43
C LYS A 368 -13.05 8.68 -12.94
N PRO A 369 -11.91 9.09 -12.34
CA PRO A 369 -10.59 8.60 -12.77
C PRO A 369 -10.48 7.07 -12.62
N ARG A 370 -11.03 6.50 -11.55
CA ARG A 370 -11.01 5.05 -11.34
C ARG A 370 -11.85 4.28 -12.37
N ALA A 371 -13.03 4.80 -12.73
CA ALA A 371 -13.86 4.20 -13.76
C ALA A 371 -13.20 4.27 -15.16
N LEU A 372 -12.40 5.31 -15.45
CA LEU A 372 -11.60 5.36 -16.68
C LEU A 372 -10.56 4.24 -16.70
N LYS A 373 -9.81 4.06 -15.61
CA LYS A 373 -8.83 2.99 -15.44
C LYS A 373 -9.46 1.60 -15.66
N VAL A 374 -10.60 1.32 -15.01
CA VAL A 374 -11.33 0.04 -15.18
C VAL A 374 -11.74 -0.16 -16.64
N LEU A 375 -12.30 0.86 -17.30
CA LEU A 375 -12.74 0.76 -18.69
C LEU A 375 -11.58 0.53 -19.66
N ASP A 376 -10.45 1.20 -19.45
CA ASP A 376 -9.24 1.03 -20.25
C ASP A 376 -8.73 -0.41 -20.17
N HIS A 377 -8.61 -0.96 -18.96
CA HIS A 377 -8.20 -2.35 -18.76
C HIS A 377 -9.22 -3.36 -19.30
N ALA A 378 -10.53 -3.12 -19.15
CA ALA A 378 -11.57 -3.97 -19.72
C ALA A 378 -11.58 -3.96 -21.27
N LEU A 379 -11.05 -2.89 -21.89
CA LEU A 379 -10.91 -2.75 -23.35
C LEU A 379 -9.53 -3.23 -23.86
N SER A 380 -8.61 -3.61 -22.98
CA SER A 380 -7.26 -4.05 -23.36
C SER A 380 -7.26 -5.39 -24.10
N GLY A 381 -6.19 -5.66 -24.87
CA GLY A 381 -5.99 -6.95 -25.57
C GLY A 381 -7.01 -7.22 -26.70
N SER A 382 -6.88 -8.36 -27.37
CA SER A 382 -7.76 -8.77 -28.50
C SER A 382 -9.16 -9.20 -28.05
N SER A 383 -9.29 -9.66 -26.79
CA SER A 383 -10.56 -10.08 -26.20
C SER A 383 -11.50 -8.94 -25.80
N GLY A 384 -11.07 -7.67 -25.94
CA GLY A 384 -11.86 -6.49 -25.56
C GLY A 384 -13.02 -6.14 -26.51
N GLN A 385 -13.14 -6.78 -27.67
CA GLN A 385 -14.14 -6.38 -28.69
C GLN A 385 -15.59 -6.35 -28.16
N PRO A 386 -16.10 -7.36 -27.43
CA PRO A 386 -17.45 -7.29 -26.88
C PRO A 386 -17.66 -6.11 -25.92
N VAL A 387 -16.61 -5.75 -25.16
CA VAL A 387 -16.61 -4.57 -24.27
C VAL A 387 -16.65 -3.29 -25.10
N ALA A 388 -15.90 -3.20 -26.20
CA ALA A 388 -15.92 -2.05 -27.09
C ALA A 388 -17.29 -1.80 -27.73
N GLU A 389 -17.94 -2.87 -28.22
CA GLU A 389 -19.29 -2.80 -28.77
C GLU A 389 -20.30 -2.34 -27.71
N LYS A 390 -20.26 -2.98 -26.52
CA LYS A 390 -21.12 -2.63 -25.39
C LYS A 390 -20.91 -1.20 -24.90
N PHE A 391 -19.67 -0.73 -24.82
CA PHE A 391 -19.32 0.64 -24.44
C PHE A 391 -19.99 1.66 -25.35
N VAL A 392 -19.93 1.40 -26.65
CA VAL A 392 -20.53 2.28 -27.65
C VAL A 392 -22.05 2.24 -27.52
N ASP A 393 -22.68 1.06 -27.38
CA ASP A 393 -24.14 0.89 -27.21
C ASP A 393 -24.70 1.49 -25.92
N ALA A 394 -23.94 1.47 -24.83
CA ALA A 394 -24.25 2.17 -23.59
C ALA A 394 -24.02 3.70 -23.66
N ALA A 395 -23.87 4.23 -24.88
CA ALA A 395 -23.62 5.64 -25.18
C ALA A 395 -22.34 6.21 -24.53
N GLY A 396 -21.29 5.39 -24.44
CA GLY A 396 -20.00 5.74 -23.83
C GLY A 396 -19.18 6.77 -24.60
N LEU A 397 -19.41 6.94 -25.91
CA LEU A 397 -18.71 7.94 -26.72
C LEU A 397 -18.92 9.38 -26.20
N LYS A 398 -20.15 9.75 -25.83
CA LYS A 398 -20.43 11.11 -25.34
C LYS A 398 -19.63 11.47 -24.08
N PRO A 399 -19.67 10.70 -22.98
CA PRO A 399 -18.91 11.01 -21.78
C PRO A 399 -17.39 10.91 -22.01
N LEU A 400 -16.90 9.94 -22.79
CA LEU A 400 -15.46 9.83 -23.12
C LEU A 400 -14.93 11.08 -23.81
N PHE A 401 -15.57 11.50 -24.91
CA PHE A 401 -15.16 12.71 -25.63
C PHE A 401 -15.38 13.99 -24.79
N SER A 402 -16.38 14.01 -23.91
CA SER A 402 -16.56 15.13 -22.97
C SER A 402 -15.40 15.21 -21.96
N THR A 403 -14.90 14.06 -21.48
CA THR A 403 -13.72 13.99 -20.62
C THR A 403 -12.47 14.39 -21.39
N PHE A 404 -12.27 13.84 -22.58
CA PHE A 404 -11.17 14.19 -23.46
C PHE A 404 -11.11 15.69 -23.74
N MET A 405 -12.23 16.38 -23.97
CA MET A 405 -12.23 17.80 -24.30
C MET A 405 -12.04 18.75 -23.10
N LYS A 406 -11.85 18.25 -21.87
CA LYS A 406 -11.51 19.10 -20.72
C LYS A 406 -10.17 19.80 -20.95
N LYS A 407 -10.06 21.05 -20.47
CA LYS A 407 -8.83 21.87 -20.63
C LYS A 407 -7.66 21.32 -19.82
N ASN A 408 -7.93 20.93 -18.58
CA ASN A 408 -6.94 20.41 -17.64
C ASN A 408 -7.34 18.99 -17.28
N LEU A 409 -6.89 18.04 -18.10
CA LEU A 409 -7.00 16.61 -17.80
C LEU A 409 -5.70 16.18 -17.12
N GLU A 410 -5.79 15.38 -16.07
CA GLU A 410 -4.59 14.85 -15.40
C GLU A 410 -3.84 13.90 -16.35
N ALA A 411 -2.54 13.69 -16.11
CA ALA A 411 -1.71 12.87 -16.99
C ALA A 411 -2.23 11.43 -17.05
N ALA A 412 -2.53 10.82 -15.90
CA ALA A 412 -3.11 9.47 -15.81
C ALA A 412 -4.48 9.37 -16.50
N ASP A 413 -5.36 10.36 -16.30
CA ASP A 413 -6.65 10.41 -17.00
C ASP A 413 -6.46 10.52 -18.54
N THR A 414 -5.44 11.25 -18.98
CA THR A 414 -5.11 11.40 -20.41
C THR A 414 -4.65 10.07 -20.98
N GLU A 415 -3.75 9.37 -20.27
CA GLU A 415 -3.27 8.04 -20.63
C GLU A 415 -4.44 7.07 -20.84
N HIS A 416 -5.34 6.92 -19.85
CA HIS A 416 -6.49 6.03 -19.97
C HIS A 416 -7.46 6.42 -21.09
N VAL A 417 -7.66 7.72 -21.33
CA VAL A 417 -8.51 8.17 -22.45
C VAL A 417 -7.88 7.80 -23.80
N LEU A 418 -6.56 7.92 -23.93
CA LEU A 418 -5.83 7.51 -25.14
C LEU A 418 -5.84 5.99 -25.30
N GLY A 419 -5.64 5.23 -24.23
CA GLY A 419 -5.77 3.78 -24.20
C GLY A 419 -7.14 3.32 -24.71
N ILE A 420 -8.22 3.92 -24.20
CA ILE A 420 -9.60 3.66 -24.66
C ILE A 420 -9.77 4.04 -26.14
N PHE A 421 -9.27 5.18 -26.61
CA PHE A 421 -9.37 5.54 -28.03
C PHE A 421 -8.65 4.55 -28.94
N SER A 422 -7.41 4.19 -28.59
CA SER A 422 -6.62 3.19 -29.32
C SER A 422 -7.34 1.84 -29.35
N ALA A 423 -7.86 1.39 -28.20
CA ALA A 423 -8.62 0.15 -28.10
C ALA A 423 -9.89 0.16 -28.96
N LEU A 424 -10.69 1.22 -28.92
CA LEU A 424 -11.90 1.33 -29.76
C LEU A 424 -11.54 1.37 -31.26
N LEU A 425 -10.45 2.05 -31.63
CA LEU A 425 -9.96 2.10 -33.01
C LEU A 425 -9.35 0.77 -33.49
N ARG A 426 -8.91 -0.09 -32.58
CA ARG A 426 -8.40 -1.42 -32.92
C ARG A 426 -9.51 -2.49 -32.94
N LEU A 427 -10.44 -2.43 -32.00
CA LEU A 427 -11.39 -3.52 -31.72
C LEU A 427 -12.73 -3.38 -32.45
N LEU A 428 -13.17 -2.17 -32.77
CA LEU A 428 -14.44 -1.99 -33.47
C LEU A 428 -14.28 -2.32 -34.96
N PRO A 429 -15.04 -3.28 -35.53
CA PRO A 429 -14.92 -3.66 -36.93
C PRO A 429 -15.15 -2.48 -37.88
N GLY A 430 -14.34 -2.36 -38.94
CA GLY A 430 -14.33 -1.22 -39.89
C GLY A 430 -15.71 -0.79 -40.39
N GLU A 431 -16.49 -1.74 -40.91
CA GLU A 431 -17.82 -1.49 -41.50
C GLU A 431 -18.96 -1.47 -40.45
N SER A 432 -18.65 -1.54 -39.15
CA SER A 432 -19.67 -1.58 -38.11
C SER A 432 -20.31 -0.22 -37.85
N SER A 433 -21.58 -0.22 -37.44
CA SER A 433 -22.25 1.01 -37.00
C SER A 433 -21.52 1.68 -35.82
N HIS A 434 -20.90 0.88 -34.95
CA HIS A 434 -20.12 1.32 -33.79
C HIS A 434 -18.87 2.10 -34.23
N ARG A 435 -18.14 1.59 -35.23
CA ARG A 435 -16.97 2.26 -35.82
C ARG A 435 -17.35 3.57 -36.50
N ILE A 436 -18.41 3.58 -37.29
CA ILE A 436 -18.91 4.80 -37.94
C ILE A 436 -19.28 5.87 -36.89
N ARG A 437 -19.96 5.47 -35.80
CA ARG A 437 -20.30 6.36 -34.68
C ARG A 437 -19.05 6.92 -34.00
N LEU A 438 -18.00 6.12 -33.80
CA LEU A 438 -16.72 6.56 -33.25
C LEU A 438 -16.06 7.60 -34.16
N LEU A 439 -15.89 7.28 -35.46
CA LEU A 439 -15.24 8.17 -36.43
C LEU A 439 -15.99 9.51 -36.56
N ALA A 440 -17.32 9.48 -36.55
CA ALA A 440 -18.14 10.69 -36.57
C ALA A 440 -17.79 11.67 -35.43
N LYS A 441 -17.41 11.18 -34.24
CA LYS A 441 -16.99 12.03 -33.11
C LYS A 441 -15.71 12.84 -33.39
N PHE A 442 -14.79 12.28 -34.17
CA PHE A 442 -13.55 12.94 -34.56
C PHE A 442 -13.75 14.00 -35.65
N VAL A 443 -14.80 13.87 -36.46
CA VAL A 443 -15.16 14.82 -37.54
C VAL A 443 -15.98 16.02 -37.01
N GLU A 444 -16.69 15.85 -35.89
CA GLU A 444 -17.54 16.90 -35.30
C GLU A 444 -16.81 18.23 -35.04
N LYS A 445 -17.49 19.33 -35.38
CA LYS A 445 -17.05 20.72 -35.17
C LYS A 445 -15.67 20.98 -35.78
N GLU A 446 -15.58 20.82 -37.09
CA GLU A 446 -14.38 21.13 -37.86
C GLU A 446 -13.13 20.42 -37.32
N TYR A 447 -13.28 19.15 -36.93
CA TYR A 447 -12.18 18.31 -36.46
C TYR A 447 -11.47 18.80 -35.16
N GLU A 448 -12.17 19.52 -34.26
CA GLU A 448 -11.56 20.07 -33.02
C GLU A 448 -10.86 19.00 -32.14
N LYS A 449 -11.26 17.72 -32.26
CA LYS A 449 -10.68 16.60 -31.51
C LYS A 449 -9.30 16.23 -32.07
N LEU A 450 -9.14 16.28 -33.39
CA LEU A 450 -7.86 16.03 -34.06
C LEU A 450 -6.85 17.10 -33.70
N ASP A 451 -7.28 18.37 -33.63
CA ASP A 451 -6.43 19.48 -33.19
C ASP A 451 -5.90 19.24 -31.78
N LYS A 452 -6.76 18.76 -30.89
CA LYS A 452 -6.34 18.42 -29.52
C LYS A 452 -5.38 17.22 -29.51
N LEU A 453 -5.62 16.17 -30.29
CA LEU A 453 -4.71 15.01 -30.39
C LEU A 453 -3.32 15.43 -30.89
N VAL A 454 -3.24 16.22 -31.96
CA VAL A 454 -1.96 16.71 -32.49
C VAL A 454 -1.25 17.61 -31.48
N LYS A 455 -1.99 18.48 -30.78
CA LYS A 455 -1.41 19.30 -29.70
C LYS A 455 -0.82 18.44 -28.59
N LEU A 456 -1.55 17.41 -28.13
CA LEU A 456 -1.05 16.47 -27.12
C LEU A 456 0.18 15.73 -27.63
N ARG A 457 0.19 15.29 -28.89
CA ARG A 457 1.36 14.65 -29.51
C ARG A 457 2.60 15.54 -29.42
N HIS A 458 2.47 16.83 -29.78
CA HIS A 458 3.58 17.77 -29.65
C HIS A 458 4.06 17.95 -28.21
N GLU A 459 3.13 17.99 -27.25
CA GLU A 459 3.44 18.10 -25.82
C GLU A 459 4.19 16.87 -25.30
N TYR A 460 3.72 15.66 -25.63
CA TYR A 460 4.34 14.40 -25.23
C TYR A 460 5.65 14.11 -25.96
N ALA A 461 5.79 14.48 -27.24
CA ALA A 461 7.07 14.43 -27.95
C ALA A 461 8.13 15.33 -27.32
N ALA A 462 7.74 16.54 -26.88
CA ALA A 462 8.65 17.42 -26.16
C ALA A 462 9.07 16.81 -24.81
N LYS A 463 8.14 16.22 -24.05
CA LYS A 463 8.45 15.56 -22.77
C LYS A 463 9.34 14.33 -22.93
N ALA A 464 9.01 13.44 -23.87
CA ALA A 464 9.77 12.23 -24.14
C ALA A 464 11.21 12.51 -24.62
N SER A 465 11.45 13.67 -25.24
CA SER A 465 12.79 14.10 -25.66
C SER A 465 13.72 14.51 -24.50
N VAL A 466 13.18 14.69 -23.29
CA VAL A 466 13.97 15.05 -22.10
C VAL A 466 14.37 13.77 -21.37
N THR A 467 15.49 13.18 -21.76
CA THR A 467 15.95 11.86 -21.26
C THR A 467 16.25 11.80 -19.76
N ASP A 468 16.44 12.95 -19.11
CA ASP A 468 16.67 13.04 -17.66
C ASP A 468 15.37 13.20 -16.84
N ASP A 469 14.21 13.23 -17.51
CA ASP A 469 12.90 13.31 -16.85
C ASP A 469 12.42 11.91 -16.46
N ILE A 470 12.03 11.74 -15.20
CA ILE A 470 11.46 10.50 -14.67
C ILE A 470 10.17 10.16 -15.43
N ASP A 471 9.46 11.18 -15.92
CA ASP A 471 8.20 11.02 -16.66
C ASP A 471 8.42 10.70 -18.15
N ALA A 472 9.67 10.62 -18.63
CA ALA A 472 9.96 10.40 -20.06
C ALA A 472 9.39 9.08 -20.59
N GLY A 473 9.40 8.02 -19.77
CA GLY A 473 8.84 6.71 -20.15
C GLY A 473 7.31 6.74 -20.32
N ALA A 474 6.59 7.31 -19.34
CA ALA A 474 5.14 7.49 -19.44
C ALA A 474 4.76 8.43 -20.59
N ALA A 475 5.57 9.46 -20.84
CA ALA A 475 5.39 10.35 -21.96
C ALA A 475 5.58 9.65 -23.31
N LEU A 476 6.56 8.74 -23.41
CA LEU A 476 6.79 7.92 -24.60
C LEU A 476 5.61 6.97 -24.88
N TYR A 477 5.07 6.32 -23.83
CA TYR A 477 3.86 5.50 -23.98
C TYR A 477 2.68 6.29 -24.54
N CYS A 478 2.41 7.47 -23.98
CA CYS A 478 1.36 8.35 -24.48
C CYS A 478 1.61 8.82 -25.93
N LEU A 479 2.86 9.13 -26.27
CA LEU A 479 3.26 9.53 -27.63
C LEU A 479 3.03 8.39 -28.64
N ASN A 480 3.49 7.18 -28.31
CA ASN A 480 3.31 6.00 -29.14
C ASN A 480 1.83 5.70 -29.39
N THR A 481 1.02 5.77 -28.33
CA THR A 481 -0.43 5.60 -28.41
C THR A 481 -1.09 6.67 -29.27
N LEU A 482 -0.67 7.93 -29.15
CA LEU A 482 -1.15 9.04 -30.00
C LEU A 482 -0.81 8.81 -31.46
N ASP A 483 0.39 8.33 -31.77
CA ASP A 483 0.81 8.05 -33.14
C ASP A 483 -0.02 6.93 -33.77
N VAL A 484 -0.35 5.88 -33.02
CA VAL A 484 -1.27 4.82 -33.46
C VAL A 484 -2.68 5.37 -33.70
N ILE A 485 -3.22 6.19 -32.80
CA ILE A 485 -4.54 6.83 -32.97
C ILE A 485 -4.56 7.71 -34.22
N LEU A 486 -3.55 8.55 -34.41
CA LEU A 486 -3.45 9.45 -35.56
C LEU A 486 -3.32 8.65 -36.86
N ALA A 487 -2.54 7.57 -36.88
CA ALA A 487 -2.40 6.71 -38.05
C ALA A 487 -3.73 6.05 -38.44
N TRP A 488 -4.48 5.53 -37.46
CA TRP A 488 -5.85 5.04 -37.69
C TRP A 488 -6.75 6.09 -38.33
N LEU A 489 -6.75 7.30 -37.78
CA LEU A 489 -7.60 8.39 -38.28
C LEU A 489 -7.18 8.88 -39.67
N VAL A 490 -5.88 8.82 -40.00
CA VAL A 490 -5.35 9.09 -41.35
C VAL A 490 -5.81 8.03 -42.36
N ALA A 491 -5.84 6.76 -41.97
CA ALA A 491 -6.26 5.66 -42.82
C ALA A 491 -7.78 5.68 -43.11
N GLU A 492 -8.58 6.10 -42.12
CA GLU A 492 -10.04 5.97 -42.13
C GLU A 492 -10.79 7.17 -42.73
N ASP A 493 -10.26 8.40 -42.63
CA ASP A 493 -10.94 9.59 -43.15
C ASP A 493 -10.00 10.54 -43.90
N ALA A 494 -10.33 10.85 -45.16
CA ALA A 494 -9.53 11.74 -46.00
C ALA A 494 -9.50 13.19 -45.47
N GLY A 495 -10.55 13.63 -44.77
CA GLY A 495 -10.58 14.94 -44.13
C GLY A 495 -9.67 15.00 -42.90
N ALA A 496 -9.72 13.97 -42.06
CA ALA A 496 -8.82 13.77 -40.93
C ALA A 496 -7.36 13.72 -41.39
N ARG A 497 -7.04 12.95 -42.45
CA ARG A 497 -5.71 12.93 -43.07
C ARG A 497 -5.20 14.33 -43.39
N LYS A 498 -6.00 15.15 -44.08
CA LYS A 498 -5.62 16.54 -44.40
C LYS A 498 -5.41 17.40 -43.16
N ARG A 499 -6.29 17.26 -42.16
CA ARG A 499 -6.20 18.04 -40.92
C ARG A 499 -4.98 17.67 -40.08
N ILE A 500 -4.68 16.37 -39.96
CA ILE A 500 -3.52 15.85 -39.23
C ILE A 500 -2.22 16.30 -39.90
N ILE A 501 -2.12 16.19 -41.24
CA ILE A 501 -0.95 16.72 -41.99
C ILE A 501 -0.75 18.20 -41.71
N ALA A 502 -1.82 19.00 -41.75
CA ALA A 502 -1.73 20.43 -41.49
C ALA A 502 -1.29 20.74 -40.05
N GLY A 503 -1.76 19.96 -39.06
CA GLY A 503 -1.36 20.16 -37.67
C GLY A 503 0.08 19.75 -37.37
N LEU A 504 0.57 18.64 -37.95
CA LEU A 504 1.96 18.19 -37.78
C LEU A 504 2.96 19.18 -38.41
N ALA A 505 2.57 19.85 -39.50
CA ALA A 505 3.40 20.84 -40.16
C ALA A 505 3.78 22.03 -39.26
N ASP A 506 3.05 22.27 -38.15
CA ASP A 506 3.40 23.32 -37.18
C ASP A 506 4.77 23.11 -36.49
N ARG A 507 5.33 21.89 -36.54
CA ARG A 507 6.67 21.56 -36.02
C ARG A 507 7.60 20.94 -37.08
N ASP A 508 7.35 21.22 -38.36
CA ASP A 508 8.08 20.60 -39.49
C ASP A 508 7.98 19.05 -39.50
N GLU A 509 6.90 18.50 -38.93
CA GLU A 509 6.60 17.07 -38.90
C GLU A 509 5.58 16.69 -39.99
N GLY A 510 5.49 15.40 -40.30
CA GLY A 510 4.53 14.88 -41.28
C GLY A 510 4.18 13.42 -41.06
N LEU A 511 3.54 12.79 -42.04
CA LEU A 511 3.17 11.37 -41.94
C LEU A 511 4.38 10.44 -41.79
N GLU A 512 5.53 10.84 -42.34
CA GLU A 512 6.80 10.12 -42.14
C GLU A 512 7.22 10.07 -40.66
N THR A 513 6.87 11.09 -39.86
CA THR A 513 7.12 11.10 -38.42
C THR A 513 6.30 10.02 -37.72
N LEU A 514 5.01 9.92 -38.04
CA LEU A 514 4.13 8.87 -37.52
C LEU A 514 4.62 7.49 -37.98
N LYS A 515 4.99 7.37 -39.26
CA LYS A 515 5.47 6.13 -39.86
C LYS A 515 6.71 5.59 -39.15
N LYS A 516 7.70 6.46 -38.89
CA LYS A 516 8.91 6.10 -38.15
C LYS A 516 8.59 5.62 -36.73
N SER A 517 7.71 6.32 -36.03
CA SER A 517 7.26 5.92 -34.68
C SER A 517 6.58 4.55 -34.68
N LEU A 518 5.70 4.28 -35.66
CA LEU A 518 5.05 2.98 -35.81
C LEU A 518 6.03 1.86 -36.18
N GLN A 519 7.07 2.17 -36.97
CA GLN A 519 8.15 1.21 -37.29
C GLN A 519 8.97 0.85 -36.05
N GLU A 520 9.35 1.85 -35.24
CA GLU A 520 10.05 1.63 -33.98
C GLU A 520 9.19 0.77 -33.03
N GLN A 521 7.90 1.07 -32.90
CA GLN A 521 6.98 0.25 -32.12
C GLN A 521 6.89 -1.19 -32.66
N LEU A 522 6.82 -1.38 -33.98
CA LEU A 522 6.74 -2.71 -34.59
C LEU A 522 8.01 -3.55 -34.34
N GLU A 523 9.19 -2.92 -34.26
CA GLU A 523 10.44 -3.59 -33.93
C GLU A 523 10.45 -4.13 -32.48
N ASP A 524 9.71 -3.48 -31.58
CA ASP A 524 9.58 -3.85 -30.17
C ASP A 524 8.44 -4.85 -29.90
N VAL A 525 7.59 -5.16 -30.88
CA VAL A 525 6.46 -6.11 -30.72
C VAL A 525 6.98 -7.55 -30.71
N ASP A 526 6.62 -8.29 -29.66
CA ASP A 526 6.79 -9.75 -29.66
C ASP A 526 5.75 -10.38 -30.59
N ILE A 527 6.19 -10.85 -31.75
CA ILE A 527 5.31 -11.42 -32.79
C ILE A 527 4.64 -12.72 -32.31
N GLU A 528 5.27 -13.46 -31.39
CA GLU A 528 4.71 -14.72 -30.88
C GLU A 528 3.51 -14.49 -29.96
N GLU A 529 3.54 -13.41 -29.17
CA GLU A 529 2.46 -13.07 -28.23
C GLU A 529 1.45 -12.06 -28.81
N GLU A 530 1.91 -11.14 -29.68
CA GLU A 530 1.15 -9.98 -30.14
C GLU A 530 1.05 -9.88 -31.68
N GLY A 531 1.04 -11.01 -32.39
CA GLY A 531 0.98 -11.05 -33.85
C GLY A 531 -0.12 -10.17 -34.49
N ASN A 532 -1.29 -10.05 -33.85
CA ASN A 532 -2.38 -9.15 -34.32
C ASN A 532 -1.98 -7.66 -34.26
N VAL A 533 -1.16 -7.26 -33.27
CA VAL A 533 -0.66 -5.88 -33.15
C VAL A 533 0.37 -5.63 -34.24
N ALA A 534 1.26 -6.58 -34.51
CA ALA A 534 2.23 -6.48 -35.59
C ALA A 534 1.57 -6.32 -36.97
N GLU A 535 0.53 -7.12 -37.25
CA GLU A 535 -0.26 -7.01 -38.48
C GLU A 535 -0.97 -5.66 -38.58
N MET A 536 -1.57 -5.19 -37.49
CA MET A 536 -2.22 -3.87 -37.44
C MET A 536 -1.22 -2.74 -37.73
N LEU A 537 -0.07 -2.71 -37.05
CA LEU A 537 0.94 -1.67 -37.26
C LEU A 537 1.47 -1.69 -38.69
N THR A 538 1.70 -2.88 -39.26
CA THR A 538 2.11 -3.03 -40.66
C THR A 538 1.09 -2.41 -41.61
N ALA A 539 -0.20 -2.71 -41.43
CA ALA A 539 -1.27 -2.15 -42.25
C ALA A 539 -1.37 -0.61 -42.13
N LEU A 540 -1.20 -0.07 -40.92
CA LEU A 540 -1.19 1.37 -40.68
C LEU A 540 0.02 2.06 -41.33
N ILE A 541 1.20 1.45 -41.28
CA ILE A 541 2.42 1.95 -41.93
C ILE A 541 2.25 2.05 -43.45
N GLU A 542 1.55 1.10 -44.07
CA GLU A 542 1.23 1.15 -45.51
C GLU A 542 0.25 2.28 -45.87
N CYS A 543 -0.58 2.69 -44.92
CA CYS A 543 -1.56 3.76 -45.09
C CYS A 543 -0.99 5.17 -44.90
N LEU A 544 0.22 5.32 -44.36
CA LEU A 544 0.91 6.61 -44.13
C LEU A 544 1.76 6.98 -45.34
#